data_AF-A0A7C5G7B3-F1
#
_entry.id   AF-A0A7C5G7B3-F1
#
_cell.length_a   1.000
_cell.length_b   1.000
_cell.length_c   1.000
_cell.angle_alpha   90.00
_cell.angle_beta   90.00
_cell.angle_gamma   90.00
#
_symmetry.space_group_name_H-M   'P 1'
#
loop_
_entity.id
_entity.type
_entity.pdbx_description
1 polymer ?
#
loop_
_entity_poly.entity_id
_entity_poly.type
_entity_poly.pdbx_seq_one_letter_code
_entity_poly.pdbx_strand_id
1 'polypeptide(L)'
;MKKKGFTLIELLVVLALVGVLGTLTFVSFKKPRSKARDIKRITDLRQLVIAQQMYESGHQIFFVSTSSLGLPEIPGYLPALNDPQPGRNYYWLDNTSDPKTFCAFAILDDNQDCPKEKPLKLFIAAPQITKETCVDSIENITLENCAK
;
A
#
# COMPACT_ATOMS: atom_id res chain seq x y z
N MET A 1 49.08 31.89 -28.22
CA MET A 1 47.74 31.79 -27.58
C MET A 1 47.95 31.47 -26.11
N LYS A 2 47.63 32.39 -25.18
CA LYS A 2 47.79 32.12 -23.73
C LYS A 2 46.64 31.23 -23.25
N LYS A 3 46.93 29.99 -22.87
CA LYS A 3 45.97 29.10 -22.20
C LYS A 3 45.70 29.68 -20.81
N LYS A 4 44.45 30.06 -20.53
CA LYS A 4 44.00 30.40 -19.18
C LYS A 4 43.82 29.08 -18.42
N GLY A 5 44.64 28.85 -17.40
CA GLY A 5 44.46 27.76 -16.46
C GLY A 5 43.50 28.18 -15.35
N PHE A 6 42.72 27.23 -14.85
CA PHE A 6 41.90 27.45 -13.66
C PHE A 6 42.79 27.72 -12.44
N THR A 7 42.35 28.63 -11.58
CA THR A 7 43.01 28.87 -10.30
C THR A 7 42.66 27.78 -9.30
N LEU A 8 43.58 27.48 -8.39
CA LEU A 8 43.36 26.53 -7.29
C LEU A 8 42.13 26.89 -6.45
N ILE A 9 41.89 28.20 -6.28
CA ILE A 9 40.76 28.71 -5.50
C ILE A 9 39.42 28.54 -6.23
N GLU A 10 39.37 28.68 -7.56
CA GLU A 10 38.15 28.41 -8.34
C GLU A 10 37.73 26.95 -8.20
N LEU A 11 38.68 26.00 -8.28
CA LEU A 11 38.35 24.59 -8.11
C LEU A 11 37.89 24.27 -6.69
N LEU A 12 38.49 24.91 -5.69
CA LEU A 12 38.15 24.72 -4.27
C LEU A 12 36.73 25.22 -3.95
N VAL A 13 36.33 26.39 -4.47
CA VAL A 13 34.99 26.94 -4.27
C VAL A 13 33.93 26.06 -4.94
N VAL A 14 34.21 25.51 -6.12
CA VAL A 14 33.28 24.63 -6.82
C VAL A 14 33.01 23.34 -6.03
N LEU A 15 34.05 22.70 -5.50
CA LEU A 15 33.90 21.50 -4.68
C LEU A 15 33.13 21.79 -3.38
N ALA A 16 33.36 22.95 -2.76
CA ALA A 16 32.60 23.39 -1.59
C ALA A 16 31.11 23.58 -1.92
N LEU A 17 30.77 24.24 -3.03
CA LEU A 17 29.39 24.48 -3.46
C LEU A 17 28.67 23.18 -3.85
N VAL A 18 29.31 22.30 -4.62
CA VAL A 18 28.74 20.99 -4.99
C VAL A 18 28.51 20.13 -3.75
N GLY A 19 29.40 20.17 -2.75
CA GLY A 19 29.23 19.47 -1.48
C GLY A 19 27.99 19.94 -0.70
N VAL A 20 27.76 21.25 -0.62
CA VAL A 20 26.57 21.82 0.05
C VAL A 20 25.30 21.45 -0.70
N LEU A 21 25.27 21.57 -2.04
CA LEU A 21 24.09 21.22 -2.84
C LEU A 21 23.79 19.70 -2.84
N GLY A 22 24.82 18.86 -2.75
CA GLY A 22 24.67 17.40 -2.70
C GLY A 22 24.02 16.87 -1.42
N THR A 23 24.29 17.50 -0.26
CA THR A 23 23.70 17.06 1.02
C THR A 23 22.18 17.32 1.09
N LEU A 24 21.72 18.44 0.54
CA LEU A 24 20.29 18.80 0.50
C LEU A 24 19.48 17.87 -0.41
N THR A 25 20.04 17.47 -1.55
CA THR A 25 19.35 16.59 -2.50
C THR A 25 19.20 15.16 -1.98
N PHE A 26 20.18 14.63 -1.22
CA PHE A 26 20.14 13.25 -0.74
C PHE A 26 19.03 12.96 0.28
N VAL A 27 18.66 13.93 1.14
CA VAL A 27 17.70 13.73 2.24
C VAL A 27 16.25 13.51 1.73
N SER A 28 15.92 13.96 0.51
CA SER A 28 14.55 13.96 0.00
C SER A 28 14.06 12.62 -0.61
N PHE A 29 14.95 11.67 -0.90
CA PHE A 29 14.61 10.52 -1.77
C PHE A 29 13.96 9.30 -1.09
N LYS A 30 14.01 9.16 0.26
CA LYS A 30 13.60 7.90 0.91
C LYS A 30 12.11 7.80 1.28
N LYS A 31 11.48 8.87 1.76
CA LYS A 31 10.07 8.86 2.19
C LYS A 31 9.00 8.80 1.07
N PRO A 32 9.22 9.32 -0.16
CA PRO A 32 8.14 9.35 -1.17
C PRO A 32 7.73 7.97 -1.70
N ARG A 33 8.66 7.00 -1.74
CA ARG A 33 8.42 5.70 -2.38
C ARG A 33 7.49 4.79 -1.57
N SER A 34 7.60 4.77 -0.24
CA SER A 34 6.69 3.99 0.62
C SER A 34 5.27 4.54 0.53
N LYS A 35 5.12 5.86 0.64
CA LYS A 35 3.82 6.53 0.53
C LYS A 35 3.15 6.29 -0.82
N ALA A 36 3.91 6.29 -1.92
CA ALA A 36 3.38 5.95 -3.24
C ALA A 36 2.85 4.51 -3.32
N ARG A 37 3.53 3.54 -2.70
CA ARG A 37 3.04 2.15 -2.61
C ARG A 37 1.78 2.04 -1.76
N ASP A 38 1.71 2.74 -0.63
CA ASP A 38 0.52 2.76 0.21
C ASP A 38 -0.69 3.35 -0.52
N ILE A 39 -0.50 4.45 -1.26
CA ILE A 39 -1.55 5.02 -2.12
C ILE A 39 -2.02 4.00 -3.17
N LYS A 40 -1.08 3.24 -3.77
CA LYS A 40 -1.42 2.18 -4.72
C LYS A 40 -2.23 1.07 -4.04
N ARG A 41 -1.82 0.58 -2.87
CA ARG A 41 -2.56 -0.44 -2.08
C ARG A 41 -3.97 0.01 -1.72
N ILE A 42 -4.11 1.24 -1.25
CA ILE A 42 -5.41 1.84 -0.92
C ILE A 42 -6.30 1.93 -2.16
N THR A 43 -5.72 2.33 -3.30
CA THR A 43 -6.46 2.43 -4.57
C THR A 43 -6.93 1.06 -5.05
N ASP A 44 -6.04 0.07 -5.01
CA ASP A 44 -6.33 -1.32 -5.41
C ASP A 44 -7.47 -1.92 -4.56
N LEU A 45 -7.43 -1.72 -3.24
CA LEU A 45 -8.49 -2.19 -2.35
C LEU A 45 -9.82 -1.43 -2.52
N ARG A 46 -9.79 -0.14 -2.88
CA ARG A 46 -11.02 0.60 -3.24
C ARG A 46 -11.60 0.11 -4.55
N GLN A 47 -10.76 -0.20 -5.55
CA GLN A 47 -11.20 -0.80 -6.81
C GLN A 47 -11.83 -2.17 -6.58
N LEU A 48 -11.28 -2.97 -5.65
CA LEU A 48 -11.88 -4.23 -5.22
C LEU A 48 -13.29 -4.03 -4.66
N VAL A 49 -13.51 -3.06 -3.76
CA VAL A 49 -14.85 -2.80 -3.21
C VAL A 49 -15.86 -2.48 -4.31
N ILE A 50 -15.48 -1.62 -5.26
CA ILE A 50 -16.35 -1.26 -6.39
C ILE A 50 -16.66 -2.49 -7.25
N ALA A 51 -15.64 -3.30 -7.57
CA ALA A 51 -15.83 -4.52 -8.35
C ALA A 51 -16.74 -5.54 -7.64
N GLN A 52 -16.61 -5.65 -6.31
CA GLN A 52 -17.49 -6.49 -5.49
C GLN A 52 -18.93 -5.98 -5.50
N GLN A 53 -19.15 -4.68 -5.38
CA GLN A 53 -20.49 -4.08 -5.47
C GLN A 53 -21.11 -4.28 -6.86
N MET A 54 -20.32 -4.18 -7.93
CA MET A 54 -20.79 -4.48 -9.29
C MET A 54 -21.16 -5.95 -9.48
N TYR A 55 -20.36 -6.86 -8.93
CA TYR A 55 -20.65 -8.29 -8.96
C TYR A 55 -21.93 -8.62 -8.18
N GLU A 56 -22.09 -8.05 -6.98
CA GLU A 56 -23.25 -8.23 -6.12
C GLU A 56 -24.54 -7.72 -6.75
N SER A 57 -24.50 -6.58 -7.45
CA SER A 57 -25.65 -6.07 -8.20
C SER A 57 -26.15 -7.04 -9.27
N GLY A 58 -25.30 -7.92 -9.81
CA GLY A 58 -25.68 -8.93 -10.81
C GLY A 58 -26.04 -10.30 -10.24
N HIS A 59 -25.49 -10.66 -9.07
CA HIS A 59 -25.56 -12.02 -8.51
C HIS A 59 -26.26 -12.11 -7.14
N GLN A 60 -26.61 -10.97 -6.53
CA GLN A 60 -27.16 -10.84 -5.16
C GLN A 60 -26.24 -11.34 -4.02
N ILE A 61 -25.00 -11.71 -4.36
CA ILE A 61 -23.95 -12.14 -3.45
C ILE A 61 -22.63 -11.51 -3.86
N PHE A 62 -21.72 -11.31 -2.92
CA PHE A 62 -20.35 -10.95 -3.26
C PHE A 62 -19.62 -12.14 -3.86
N PHE A 63 -18.54 -11.84 -4.59
CA PHE A 63 -17.67 -12.89 -5.10
C PHE A 63 -17.04 -13.63 -3.92
N VAL A 64 -17.15 -14.96 -3.95
CA VAL A 64 -16.66 -15.84 -2.89
C VAL A 64 -15.30 -16.43 -3.26
N SER A 65 -14.40 -16.45 -2.29
CA SER A 65 -13.07 -17.06 -2.46
C SER A 65 -12.59 -17.63 -1.14
N THR A 66 -11.95 -18.80 -1.20
CA THR A 66 -11.29 -19.47 -0.06
C THR A 66 -9.83 -19.07 0.08
N SER A 67 -9.33 -18.09 -0.71
CA SER A 67 -7.93 -17.69 -0.65
C SER A 67 -7.65 -16.86 0.61
N SER A 68 -6.61 -17.20 1.36
CA SER A 68 -6.09 -16.37 2.45
C SER A 68 -4.94 -15.45 2.03
N LEU A 69 -4.39 -15.66 0.82
CA LEU A 69 -3.25 -14.92 0.28
C LEU A 69 -3.55 -14.41 -1.13
N GLY A 70 -3.43 -13.09 -1.32
CA GLY A 70 -3.77 -12.41 -2.57
C GLY A 70 -5.26 -12.07 -2.67
N LEU A 71 -5.57 -11.04 -3.46
CA LEU A 71 -6.96 -10.75 -3.81
C LEU A 71 -7.42 -11.73 -4.88
N PRO A 72 -8.66 -12.25 -4.78
CA PRO A 72 -9.24 -13.02 -5.88
C PRO A 72 -9.39 -12.12 -7.11
N GLU A 73 -9.09 -12.68 -8.28
CA GLU A 73 -9.60 -12.14 -9.54
C GLU A 73 -11.12 -12.23 -9.52
N ILE A 74 -11.81 -11.15 -9.90
CA ILE A 74 -13.26 -11.13 -10.03
C ILE A 74 -13.56 -11.15 -11.53
N PRO A 75 -13.94 -12.29 -12.12
CA PRO A 75 -14.05 -12.45 -13.56
C PRO A 75 -14.96 -11.39 -14.19
N GLY A 76 -14.42 -10.60 -15.12
CA GLY A 76 -15.15 -9.53 -15.81
C GLY A 76 -15.27 -8.20 -15.05
N TYR A 77 -14.85 -8.12 -13.79
CA TYR A 77 -14.94 -6.90 -12.98
C TYR A 77 -13.59 -6.39 -12.46
N LEU A 78 -12.67 -7.30 -12.09
CA LEU A 78 -11.36 -6.93 -11.56
C LEU A 78 -10.30 -7.98 -11.92
N PRO A 79 -9.20 -7.58 -12.59
CA PRO A 79 -8.08 -8.49 -12.84
C PRO A 79 -7.33 -8.83 -11.55
N ALA A 80 -6.50 -9.87 -11.59
CA ALA A 80 -5.60 -10.19 -10.49
C ALA A 80 -4.68 -8.99 -10.15
N LEU A 81 -4.71 -8.56 -8.89
CA LEU A 81 -3.91 -7.45 -8.37
C LEU A 81 -2.75 -7.98 -7.53
N ASN A 82 -1.57 -7.42 -7.74
CA ASN A 82 -0.36 -7.75 -6.99
C ASN A 82 0.10 -6.54 -6.17
N ASP A 83 0.65 -6.78 -4.98
CA ASP A 83 1.22 -5.70 -4.16
C ASP A 83 2.38 -5.05 -4.93
N PRO A 84 2.52 -3.71 -4.89
CA PRO A 84 3.61 -3.01 -5.56
C PRO A 84 5.00 -3.34 -4.97
N GLN A 85 5.06 -4.01 -3.82
CA GLN A 85 6.29 -4.48 -3.20
C GLN A 85 6.49 -5.99 -3.41
N PRO A 86 7.61 -6.41 -4.03
CA PRO A 86 7.93 -7.83 -4.16
C PRO A 86 7.96 -8.55 -2.81
N GLY A 87 7.32 -9.72 -2.74
CA GLY A 87 7.27 -10.55 -1.53
C GLY A 87 6.18 -10.18 -0.53
N ARG A 88 5.32 -9.20 -0.84
CA ARG A 88 4.11 -8.89 -0.07
C ARG A 88 2.88 -9.25 -0.87
N ASN A 89 1.81 -9.56 -0.15
CA ASN A 89 0.52 -9.88 -0.72
C ASN A 89 -0.56 -9.05 -0.04
N TYR A 90 -1.64 -8.80 -0.79
CA TYR A 90 -2.92 -8.48 -0.20
C TYR A 90 -3.48 -9.70 0.54
N TYR A 91 -4.42 -9.45 1.45
CA TYR A 91 -5.08 -10.50 2.23
C TYR A 91 -6.57 -10.47 1.93
N TRP A 92 -7.14 -11.65 1.72
CA TRP A 92 -8.57 -11.89 1.60
C TRP A 92 -8.98 -12.81 2.74
N LEU A 93 -10.12 -12.53 3.37
CA LEU A 93 -10.72 -13.43 4.35
C LEU A 93 -11.82 -14.23 3.67
N ASP A 94 -11.74 -15.55 3.83
CA ASP A 94 -12.74 -16.48 3.33
C ASP A 94 -14.15 -16.06 3.76
N ASN A 95 -15.02 -15.87 2.77
CA ASN A 95 -16.42 -15.49 2.94
C ASN A 95 -17.39 -16.57 2.41
N THR A 96 -16.93 -17.79 2.18
CA THR A 96 -17.78 -18.92 1.77
C THR A 96 -18.92 -19.19 2.74
N SER A 97 -18.71 -18.92 4.04
CA SER A 97 -19.71 -19.11 5.09
C SER A 97 -20.73 -17.97 5.18
N ASP A 98 -20.38 -16.76 4.72
CA ASP A 98 -21.27 -15.60 4.65
C ASP A 98 -21.04 -14.82 3.34
N PRO A 99 -21.68 -15.24 2.23
CA PRO A 99 -21.46 -14.65 0.91
C PRO A 99 -22.05 -13.24 0.76
N LYS A 100 -22.69 -12.70 1.80
CA LYS A 100 -23.20 -11.32 1.84
C LYS A 100 -22.21 -10.34 2.46
N THR A 101 -21.04 -10.81 2.87
CA THR A 101 -19.96 -9.96 3.35
C THR A 101 -18.64 -10.36 2.71
N PHE A 102 -17.65 -9.48 2.78
CA PHE A 102 -16.27 -9.79 2.45
C PHE A 102 -15.34 -8.91 3.27
N CYS A 103 -14.10 -9.34 3.39
CA CYS A 103 -13.04 -8.52 3.94
C CYS A 103 -11.76 -8.75 3.16
N ALA A 104 -11.14 -7.65 2.77
CA ALA A 104 -9.79 -7.65 2.24
C ALA A 104 -8.96 -6.57 2.92
N PHE A 105 -7.66 -6.78 3.06
CA PHE A 105 -6.78 -5.79 3.63
C PHE A 105 -5.36 -5.84 3.09
N ALA A 106 -4.66 -4.73 3.24
CA ALA A 106 -3.23 -4.60 2.95
C ALA A 106 -2.53 -4.07 4.19
N ILE A 107 -1.31 -4.54 4.42
CA ILE A 107 -0.44 -3.93 5.42
C ILE A 107 0.22 -2.70 4.75
N LEU A 108 0.12 -1.54 5.37
CA LEU A 108 0.76 -0.31 4.89
C LEU A 108 2.23 -0.25 5.33
N ASP A 109 3.07 0.44 4.55
CA ASP A 109 4.47 0.70 4.90
C ASP A 109 4.59 1.81 5.96
N ASP A 110 3.74 2.83 5.89
CA ASP A 110 3.73 3.91 6.87
C ASP A 110 2.92 3.52 8.11
N ASN A 111 3.62 3.25 9.22
CA ASN A 111 3.03 2.89 10.50
C ASN A 111 3.32 3.91 11.61
N GLN A 112 3.71 5.14 11.25
CA GLN A 112 4.10 6.19 12.22
C GLN A 112 2.99 6.53 13.23
N ASP A 113 1.72 6.40 12.83
CA ASP A 113 0.56 6.71 13.68
C ASP A 113 0.19 5.57 14.64
N CYS A 114 0.83 4.40 14.53
CA CYS A 114 0.48 3.23 15.30
C CYS A 114 1.23 3.16 16.64
N PRO A 115 0.57 2.72 17.73
CA PRO A 115 1.23 2.52 19.01
C PRO A 115 2.20 1.34 18.94
N LYS A 116 3.23 1.34 19.80
CA LYS A 116 4.27 0.30 19.81
C LYS A 116 3.72 -1.12 20.05
N GLU A 117 2.62 -1.23 20.78
CA GLU A 117 1.93 -2.49 21.06
C GLU A 117 1.21 -3.06 19.83
N LYS A 118 0.90 -2.22 18.83
CA LYS A 118 0.19 -2.60 17.60
C LYS A 118 0.93 -2.07 16.37
N PRO A 119 2.10 -2.65 16.02
CA PRO A 119 3.02 -2.05 15.07
C PRO A 119 2.57 -2.14 13.60
N LEU A 120 1.53 -2.91 13.29
CA LEU A 120 1.05 -3.12 11.93
C LEU A 120 -0.10 -2.17 11.61
N LYS A 121 0.09 -1.27 10.64
CA LYS A 121 -0.98 -0.44 10.09
C LYS A 121 -1.62 -1.17 8.92
N LEU A 122 -2.93 -1.36 8.96
CA LEU A 122 -3.70 -2.02 7.93
C LEU A 122 -4.66 -1.05 7.27
N PHE A 123 -4.82 -1.17 5.95
CA PHE A 123 -5.97 -0.62 5.26
C PHE A 123 -6.95 -1.75 4.98
N ILE A 124 -8.13 -1.65 5.58
CA ILE A 124 -9.22 -2.63 5.50
C ILE A 124 -10.25 -2.13 4.49
N ALA A 125 -10.73 -3.06 3.65
CA ALA A 125 -11.78 -2.87 2.68
C ALA A 125 -12.87 -3.93 2.88
N ALA A 126 -14.08 -3.44 3.19
CA ALA A 126 -15.29 -4.22 3.40
C ALA A 126 -16.47 -3.55 2.66
N PRO A 127 -17.63 -4.22 2.47
CA PRO A 127 -18.73 -3.74 1.63
C PRO A 127 -19.20 -2.30 1.88
N GLN A 128 -19.23 -1.88 3.15
CA GLN A 128 -19.79 -0.60 3.58
C GLN A 128 -18.74 0.35 4.18
N ILE A 129 -17.52 -0.13 4.43
CA ILE A 129 -16.50 0.64 5.13
C ILE A 129 -15.11 0.34 4.58
N THR A 130 -14.33 1.40 4.43
CA THR A 130 -12.87 1.32 4.32
C THR A 130 -12.26 2.08 5.48
N LYS A 131 -11.35 1.45 6.22
CA LYS A 131 -10.73 2.07 7.40
C LYS A 131 -9.26 1.71 7.53
N GLU A 132 -8.49 2.59 8.15
CA GLU A 132 -7.15 2.31 8.61
C GLU A 132 -7.20 1.87 10.06
N THR A 133 -6.56 0.75 10.40
CA THR A 133 -6.54 0.20 11.76
C THR A 133 -5.14 -0.29 12.11
N CYS A 134 -4.71 -0.06 13.35
CA CYS A 134 -3.45 -0.62 13.87
C CYS A 134 -3.74 -1.93 14.62
N VAL A 135 -2.98 -2.99 14.32
CA VAL A 135 -3.08 -4.31 14.95
C VAL A 135 -1.72 -4.80 15.43
N ASP A 136 -1.76 -5.74 16.37
CA ASP A 136 -0.61 -6.49 16.89
C ASP A 136 -0.19 -7.62 15.94
N SER A 137 -1.16 -8.37 15.40
CA SER A 137 -0.96 -9.45 14.45
C SER A 137 -2.10 -9.53 13.43
N ILE A 138 -1.81 -10.05 12.23
CA ILE A 138 -2.82 -10.31 11.20
C ILE A 138 -3.67 -11.55 11.50
N GLU A 139 -3.20 -12.46 12.37
CA GLU A 139 -3.88 -13.71 12.71
C GLU A 139 -5.18 -13.49 13.49
N ASN A 140 -5.30 -12.36 14.19
CA ASN A 140 -6.46 -12.00 15.00
C ASN A 140 -7.61 -11.40 14.17
N ILE A 141 -7.43 -11.24 12.85
CA ILE A 141 -8.40 -10.59 11.98
C ILE A 141 -9.34 -11.63 11.41
N THR A 142 -10.60 -11.57 11.83
CA THR A 142 -11.68 -12.41 11.32
C THR A 142 -12.61 -11.61 10.42
N LEU A 143 -13.40 -12.32 9.62
CA LEU A 143 -14.40 -11.72 8.73
C LEU A 143 -15.35 -10.79 9.49
N GLU A 144 -15.78 -11.20 10.69
CA GLU A 144 -16.68 -10.42 11.55
C GLU A 144 -16.03 -9.12 12.07
N ASN A 145 -14.79 -9.19 12.54
CA ASN A 145 -14.10 -8.03 13.13
C ASN A 145 -13.64 -7.04 12.05
N CYS A 146 -13.41 -7.54 10.85
CA CYS A 146 -12.99 -6.73 9.72
C CYS A 146 -14.14 -5.95 9.08
N ALA A 147 -15.32 -6.56 8.96
CA ALA A 147 -16.49 -5.96 8.33
C ALA A 147 -17.29 -4.99 9.23
N LYS A 148 -17.04 -4.99 10.54
CA LYS A 148 -17.59 -4.03 11.53
C LYS A 148 -16.72 -2.78 11.63
#